data_AF-K1TV87-F1
#
_entry.id   AF-K1TV87-F1
#
_cell.length_a   1.000
_cell.length_b   1.000
_cell.length_c   1.000
_cell.angle_alpha   90.00
_cell.angle_beta   90.00
_cell.angle_gamma   90.00
#
_symmetry.space_group_name_H-M   'P 1'
#
loop_
_entity.id
_entity.type
_entity.pdbx_description
1 polymer ?
#
loop_
_entity_poly.entity_id
_entity_poly.type
_entity_poly.pdbx_seq_one_letter_code
_entity_poly.pdbx_strand_id
1 'polypeptide(L)'
;KENLICELKDLRWRCNGKYKNEITQLTKWAKSIADIDVRSFLSALDWKDRFENECSEVWDDLKNRLIEIRDEMSKHSYEAPEYKKLRDEEFSIERILGVVSCLDFSKTEKTMLRCKSAIITGDMGTGKSQLLATAAKRMVDSGRPVLLLLGQTFISDESIEAQIMNNLEGVSFDQNFESLVSVMDEKGELLGEDAIILIDAINES
;
A
#
# COMPACT_ATOMS: atom_id res chain seq x y z
N LYS A 1 -7.91 1.49 1.66
CA LYS A 1 -9.39 1.37 1.77
C LYS A 1 -9.89 1.36 3.21
N GLU A 2 -9.50 0.38 4.04
CA GLU A 2 -10.02 0.26 5.41
C GLU A 2 -9.70 1.47 6.29
N ASN A 3 -8.46 1.97 6.22
CA ASN A 3 -8.05 3.19 6.93
C ASN A 3 -8.96 4.38 6.59
N LEU A 4 -9.27 4.60 5.31
CA LEU A 4 -10.19 5.65 4.87
C LEU A 4 -11.59 5.48 5.49
N ILE A 5 -12.14 4.26 5.48
CA ILE A 5 -13.46 3.98 6.09
C ILE A 5 -13.43 4.23 7.60
N CYS A 6 -12.35 3.85 8.29
CA CYS A 6 -12.19 4.08 9.72
C CYS A 6 -12.10 5.57 10.05
N GLU A 7 -11.28 6.34 9.33
CA GLU A 7 -11.17 7.79 9.51
C GLU A 7 -12.51 8.51 9.27
N LEU A 8 -13.22 8.16 8.20
CA LEU A 8 -14.54 8.73 7.92
C LEU A 8 -15.57 8.42 9.02
N LYS A 9 -15.51 7.22 9.63
CA LYS A 9 -16.37 6.87 10.77
C LYS A 9 -16.05 7.71 12.01
N ASP A 10 -14.78 7.93 12.33
CA ASP A 10 -14.36 8.77 13.45
C ASP A 10 -14.81 10.24 13.23
N LEU A 11 -14.60 10.78 12.03
CA LEU A 11 -15.04 12.14 11.69
C LEU A 11 -16.56 12.31 11.78
N ARG A 12 -17.33 11.29 11.40
CA ARG A 12 -18.80 11.33 11.54
C ARG A 12 -19.25 11.57 12.98
N TRP A 13 -18.52 11.05 13.96
CA TRP A 13 -18.81 11.26 15.38
C TRP A 13 -18.34 12.65 15.86
N ARG A 14 -17.18 13.11 15.39
CA ARG A 14 -16.56 14.37 15.83
C ARG A 14 -17.19 15.64 15.26
N CYS A 15 -17.67 15.63 14.02
CA CYS A 15 -18.19 16.83 13.35
C CYS A 15 -19.62 17.24 13.77
N ASN A 16 -20.13 16.73 14.91
CA ASN A 16 -21.47 17.03 15.47
C ASN A 16 -22.62 16.99 14.43
N GLY A 17 -22.48 16.13 13.42
CA GLY A 17 -23.48 15.95 12.37
C GLY A 17 -23.55 17.02 11.28
N LYS A 18 -22.76 18.12 11.35
CA LYS A 18 -22.79 19.21 10.36
C LYS A 18 -22.45 18.72 8.95
N TYR A 19 -21.37 17.95 8.82
CA TYR A 19 -20.91 17.37 7.56
C TYR A 19 -21.31 15.89 7.37
N LYS A 20 -22.43 15.50 7.97
CA LYS A 20 -22.86 14.09 7.97
C LYS A 20 -23.17 13.59 6.56
N ASN A 21 -23.69 14.45 5.69
CA ASN A 21 -24.07 14.07 4.34
C ASN A 21 -22.83 13.77 3.49
N GLU A 22 -21.89 14.70 3.47
CA GLU A 22 -20.59 14.64 2.81
C GLU A 22 -19.83 13.39 3.27
N ILE A 23 -19.68 13.20 4.58
CA ILE A 23 -19.01 12.02 5.14
C ILE A 23 -19.72 10.72 4.74
N THR A 24 -21.05 10.71 4.65
CA THR A 24 -21.82 9.53 4.22
C THR A 24 -21.58 9.23 2.75
N GLN A 25 -21.52 10.25 1.89
CA GLN A 25 -21.21 10.10 0.47
C GLN A 25 -19.79 9.55 0.27
N LEU A 26 -18.78 10.15 0.92
CA LEU A 26 -17.39 9.67 0.88
C LEU A 26 -17.29 8.23 1.41
N THR A 27 -18.02 7.89 2.46
CA THR A 27 -18.05 6.52 3.01
C THR A 27 -18.69 5.54 2.03
N LYS A 28 -19.75 5.96 1.32
CA LYS A 28 -20.41 5.14 0.30
C LYS A 28 -19.44 4.85 -0.85
N TRP A 29 -18.73 5.87 -1.32
CA TRP A 29 -17.69 5.73 -2.33
C TRP A 29 -16.58 4.76 -1.88
N ALA A 30 -16.04 4.95 -0.67
CA ALA A 30 -14.97 4.09 -0.16
C ALA A 30 -15.39 2.61 -0.06
N LYS A 31 -16.68 2.35 0.21
CA LYS A 31 -17.25 1.00 0.23
C LYS A 31 -17.55 0.43 -1.16
N SER A 32 -17.76 1.27 -2.17
CA SER A 32 -18.00 0.80 -3.54
C SER A 32 -16.74 0.37 -4.28
N ILE A 33 -15.55 0.76 -3.81
CA ILE A 33 -14.29 0.24 -4.34
C ILE A 33 -14.21 -1.27 -4.07
N ALA A 34 -13.92 -2.06 -5.10
CA ALA A 34 -13.69 -3.49 -4.96
C ALA A 34 -12.49 -3.78 -4.05
N ASP A 35 -12.54 -4.90 -3.33
CA ASP A 35 -11.35 -5.40 -2.64
C ASP A 35 -10.30 -5.83 -3.66
N ILE A 36 -9.03 -5.73 -3.27
CA ILE A 36 -7.89 -6.09 -4.13
C ILE A 36 -7.44 -7.53 -3.85
N ASP A 37 -6.96 -8.15 -4.90
CA ASP A 37 -6.28 -9.44 -4.89
C ASP A 37 -4.92 -9.34 -5.60
N VAL A 38 -4.22 -10.47 -5.74
CA VAL A 38 -2.90 -10.57 -6.38
C VAL A 38 -2.90 -10.04 -7.84
N ARG A 39 -4.06 -10.00 -8.51
CA ARG A 39 -4.19 -9.53 -9.91
C ARG A 39 -4.58 -8.07 -10.01
N SER A 40 -5.29 -7.55 -9.00
CA SER A 40 -5.91 -6.24 -9.03
C SER A 40 -5.28 -5.22 -8.08
N PHE A 41 -4.30 -5.60 -7.26
CA PHE A 41 -3.67 -4.68 -6.31
C PHE A 41 -3.10 -3.41 -6.95
N LEU A 42 -2.66 -3.46 -8.21
CA LEU A 42 -2.17 -2.28 -8.94
C LEU A 42 -3.25 -1.21 -9.14
N SER A 43 -4.52 -1.60 -9.20
CA SER A 43 -5.64 -0.66 -9.29
C SER A 43 -5.75 0.25 -8.05
N ALA A 44 -5.13 -0.15 -6.93
CA ALA A 44 -5.08 0.68 -5.73
C ALA A 44 -4.32 1.99 -5.95
N LEU A 45 -3.36 2.01 -6.88
CA LEU A 45 -2.60 3.21 -7.22
C LEU A 45 -3.49 4.31 -7.83
N ASP A 46 -4.60 3.93 -8.44
CA ASP A 46 -5.55 4.85 -9.08
C ASP A 46 -6.64 5.32 -8.12
N TRP A 47 -6.72 4.76 -6.90
CA TRP A 47 -7.80 5.08 -5.96
C TRP A 47 -7.84 6.55 -5.58
N LYS A 48 -6.69 7.20 -5.44
CA LYS A 48 -6.63 8.63 -5.13
C LYS A 48 -7.22 9.46 -6.27
N ASP A 49 -6.77 9.23 -7.50
CA ASP A 49 -7.27 9.95 -8.67
C ASP A 49 -8.77 9.70 -8.87
N ARG A 50 -9.23 8.46 -8.66
CA ARG A 50 -10.65 8.12 -8.70
C ARG A 50 -11.44 8.83 -7.60
N PHE A 51 -10.91 8.91 -6.39
CA PHE A 51 -11.56 9.63 -5.29
C PHE A 51 -11.74 11.11 -5.63
N GLU A 52 -10.67 11.76 -6.09
CA GLU A 52 -10.69 13.19 -6.43
C GLU A 52 -11.66 13.49 -7.59
N ASN A 53 -11.75 12.59 -8.58
CA ASN A 53 -12.66 12.77 -9.71
C ASN A 53 -14.12 12.42 -9.37
N GLU A 54 -14.37 11.24 -8.78
CA GLU A 54 -15.72 10.71 -8.52
C GLU A 54 -16.39 11.41 -7.32
N CYS A 55 -15.61 11.98 -6.39
CA CYS A 55 -16.12 12.77 -5.25
C CYS A 55 -15.90 14.28 -5.42
N SER A 56 -15.59 14.76 -6.64
CA SER A 56 -15.26 16.16 -6.93
C SER A 56 -16.30 17.16 -6.44
N GLU A 57 -17.60 16.88 -6.63
CA GLU A 57 -18.69 17.75 -6.18
C GLU A 57 -18.62 18.00 -4.65
N VAL A 58 -18.56 16.92 -3.86
CA VAL A 58 -18.41 17.01 -2.39
C VAL A 58 -17.12 17.72 -2.00
N TRP A 59 -16.04 17.48 -2.75
CA TRP A 59 -14.73 18.06 -2.49
C TRP A 59 -14.70 19.56 -2.74
N ASP A 60 -15.30 20.01 -3.83
CA ASP A 60 -15.37 21.41 -4.22
C ASP A 60 -16.32 22.18 -3.31
N ASP A 61 -17.45 21.59 -2.89
CA ASP A 61 -18.33 22.17 -1.87
C ASP A 61 -17.59 22.43 -0.55
N LEU A 62 -16.83 21.44 -0.07
CA LEU A 62 -16.03 21.57 1.16
C LEU A 62 -14.94 22.63 1.01
N LYS A 63 -14.25 22.68 -0.14
CA LYS A 63 -13.23 23.71 -0.41
C LYS A 63 -13.82 25.11 -0.51
N ASN A 64 -14.96 25.27 -1.19
CA ASN A 64 -15.65 26.54 -1.31
C ASN A 64 -16.10 27.01 0.07
N ARG A 65 -16.67 26.11 0.88
CA ARG A 65 -17.03 26.42 2.27
C ARG A 65 -15.82 26.82 3.12
N LEU A 66 -14.68 26.18 2.92
CA LEU A 66 -13.43 26.53 3.59
C LEU A 66 -12.96 27.97 3.23
N ILE A 67 -13.12 28.37 1.97
CA ILE A 67 -12.82 29.73 1.52
C ILE A 67 -13.76 30.74 2.19
N GLU A 68 -15.06 30.46 2.21
CA GLU A 68 -16.06 31.31 2.88
C GLU A 68 -15.76 31.50 4.36
N ILE A 69 -15.46 30.41 5.08
CA ILE A 69 -15.13 30.44 6.51
C ILE A 69 -13.91 31.31 6.77
N ARG A 70 -12.85 31.18 5.95
CA ARG A 70 -11.63 31.97 6.09
C ARG A 70 -11.87 33.46 5.83
N ASP A 71 -12.71 33.79 4.84
CA ASP A 71 -13.12 35.16 4.58
C ASP A 71 -13.95 35.74 5.76
N GLU A 72 -14.90 34.96 6.30
CA GLU A 72 -15.70 35.35 7.46
C GLU A 72 -14.83 35.53 8.71
N MET A 73 -13.90 34.62 8.98
CA MET A 73 -12.95 34.70 10.09
C MET A 73 -12.10 35.98 10.04
N SER A 74 -11.73 36.46 8.86
CA SER A 74 -10.96 37.70 8.70
C SER A 74 -11.71 38.95 9.18
N LYS A 75 -13.05 38.87 9.28
CA LYS A 75 -13.93 39.97 9.70
C LYS A 75 -14.17 39.99 11.22
N HIS A 76 -13.73 38.97 11.95
CA HIS A 76 -13.93 38.85 13.40
C HIS A 76 -12.62 38.94 14.18
N SER A 77 -12.69 39.46 15.42
CA SER A 77 -11.58 39.38 16.37
C SER A 77 -11.37 37.94 16.82
N TYR A 78 -10.11 37.54 17.07
CA TYR A 78 -9.74 36.21 17.57
C TYR A 78 -10.43 35.82 18.89
N GLU A 79 -10.82 36.81 19.70
CA GLU A 79 -11.49 36.60 20.98
C GLU A 79 -13.00 36.36 20.84
N ALA A 80 -13.58 36.67 19.67
CA ALA A 80 -15.01 36.57 19.42
C ALA A 80 -15.48 35.11 19.45
N PRO A 81 -16.64 34.81 20.07
CA PRO A 81 -17.24 33.47 20.03
C PRO A 81 -17.47 32.95 18.59
N GLU A 82 -17.79 33.84 17.66
CA GLU A 82 -17.99 33.55 16.24
C GLU A 82 -16.70 33.05 15.59
N TYR A 83 -15.57 33.72 15.84
CA TYR A 83 -14.27 33.30 15.33
C TYR A 83 -13.92 31.88 15.80
N LYS A 84 -14.16 31.57 17.09
CA LYS A 84 -13.90 30.22 17.64
C LYS A 84 -14.74 29.15 16.95
N LYS A 85 -16.04 29.41 16.74
CA LYS A 85 -16.94 28.49 16.03
C LYS A 85 -16.50 28.25 14.58
N LEU A 86 -16.13 29.32 13.88
CA LEU A 86 -15.65 29.24 12.50
C LEU A 86 -14.33 28.47 12.41
N ARG A 87 -13.42 28.66 13.37
CA ARG A 87 -12.16 27.90 13.46
C ARG A 87 -12.39 26.40 13.73
N ASP A 88 -13.34 26.06 14.60
CA ASP A 88 -13.69 24.65 14.85
C ASP A 88 -14.29 23.98 13.59
N GLU A 89 -15.06 24.75 12.81
CA GLU A 89 -15.60 24.33 11.52
C GLU A 89 -14.52 24.19 10.44
N GLU A 90 -13.59 25.15 10.35
CA GLU A 90 -12.41 25.10 9.48
C GLU A 90 -11.63 23.81 9.73
N PHE A 91 -11.30 23.55 10.99
CA PHE A 91 -10.58 22.34 11.40
C PHE A 91 -11.36 21.06 11.03
N SER A 92 -12.68 21.08 11.16
CA SER A 92 -13.51 19.93 10.77
C SER A 92 -13.44 19.66 9.26
N ILE A 93 -13.53 20.70 8.43
CA ILE A 93 -13.41 20.56 6.97
C ILE A 93 -12.01 20.12 6.58
N GLU A 94 -10.96 20.72 7.14
CA GLU A 94 -9.57 20.35 6.85
C GLU A 94 -9.30 18.88 7.15
N ARG A 95 -9.85 18.35 8.24
CA ARG A 95 -9.75 16.92 8.56
C ARG A 95 -10.48 16.04 7.56
N ILE A 96 -11.67 16.44 7.11
CA ILE A 96 -12.41 15.72 6.07
C ILE A 96 -11.63 15.74 4.77
N LEU A 97 -11.07 16.89 4.37
CA LEU A 97 -10.23 17.00 3.19
C LEU A 97 -8.92 16.18 3.33
N GLY A 98 -8.40 16.05 4.55
CA GLY A 98 -7.21 15.27 4.85
C GLY A 98 -7.34 13.76 4.64
N VAL A 99 -8.56 13.21 4.57
CA VAL A 99 -8.76 11.75 4.45
C VAL A 99 -8.22 11.17 3.14
N VAL A 100 -8.05 12.00 2.10
CA VAL A 100 -7.47 11.56 0.81
C VAL A 100 -6.05 11.02 0.99
N SER A 101 -5.32 11.47 2.01
CA SER A 101 -3.99 10.96 2.36
C SER A 101 -4.00 9.48 2.74
N CYS A 102 -5.15 8.92 3.14
CA CYS A 102 -5.30 7.47 3.38
C CYS A 102 -5.21 6.62 2.10
N LEU A 103 -5.20 7.27 0.92
CA LEU A 103 -5.07 6.65 -0.39
C LEU A 103 -3.69 6.92 -1.02
N ASP A 104 -2.83 7.68 -0.33
CA ASP A 104 -1.48 7.95 -0.82
C ASP A 104 -0.56 6.75 -0.59
N PHE A 105 0.34 6.56 -1.55
CA PHE A 105 1.45 5.61 -1.47
C PHE A 105 2.75 6.40 -1.52
N SER A 106 3.69 6.03 -0.65
CA SER A 106 5.06 6.50 -0.71
C SER A 106 5.72 6.10 -2.04
N LYS A 107 6.80 6.79 -2.40
CA LYS A 107 7.59 6.44 -3.60
C LYS A 107 8.04 4.98 -3.56
N THR A 108 8.47 4.52 -2.40
CA THR A 108 8.94 3.14 -2.18
C THR A 108 7.80 2.14 -2.41
N GLU A 109 6.62 2.36 -1.83
CA GLU A 109 5.46 1.49 -2.03
C GLU A 109 5.05 1.45 -3.51
N LYS A 110 5.00 2.60 -4.19
CA LYS A 110 4.70 2.65 -5.63
C LYS A 110 5.70 1.84 -6.45
N THR A 111 6.99 1.94 -6.15
CA THR A 111 8.04 1.16 -6.81
C THR A 111 7.87 -0.33 -6.51
N MET A 112 7.64 -0.72 -5.26
CA MET A 112 7.45 -2.13 -4.88
C MET A 112 6.23 -2.75 -5.57
N LEU A 113 5.11 -2.04 -5.62
CA LEU A 113 3.89 -2.52 -6.29
C LEU A 113 4.12 -2.69 -7.80
N ARG A 114 4.81 -1.76 -8.46
CA ARG A 114 5.05 -1.80 -9.90
C ARG A 114 6.15 -2.77 -10.32
N CYS A 115 7.26 -2.79 -9.60
CA CYS A 115 8.43 -3.59 -9.94
C CYS A 115 8.37 -5.01 -9.36
N LYS A 116 7.45 -5.26 -8.40
CA LYS A 116 7.34 -6.54 -7.67
C LYS A 116 8.68 -6.98 -7.06
N SER A 117 9.50 -6.01 -6.67
CA SER A 117 10.82 -6.24 -6.10
C SER A 117 11.09 -5.26 -4.96
N ALA A 118 11.85 -5.72 -3.97
CA ALA A 118 12.21 -4.97 -2.78
C ALA A 118 13.66 -5.26 -2.42
N ILE A 119 14.40 -4.22 -2.03
CA ILE A 119 15.75 -4.35 -1.48
C ILE A 119 15.67 -4.05 0.02
N ILE A 120 16.10 -5.01 0.84
CA ILE A 120 16.17 -4.86 2.29
C ILE A 120 17.58 -4.43 2.65
N THR A 121 17.71 -3.20 3.16
CA THR A 121 19.00 -2.63 3.60
C THR A 121 19.02 -2.46 5.12
N GLY A 122 20.22 -2.43 5.69
CA GLY A 122 20.42 -2.24 7.13
C GLY A 122 21.81 -2.69 7.55
N ASP A 123 22.28 -2.20 8.69
CA ASP A 123 23.61 -2.49 9.20
C ASP A 123 23.82 -3.98 9.50
N MET A 124 25.08 -4.41 9.65
CA MET A 124 25.40 -5.77 10.07
C MET A 124 24.75 -6.08 11.43
N GLY A 125 24.21 -7.28 11.59
CA GLY A 125 23.57 -7.69 12.84
C GLY A 125 22.14 -7.16 13.08
N THR A 126 21.56 -6.41 12.14
CA THR A 126 20.16 -5.92 12.23
C THR A 126 19.09 -7.00 12.00
N GLY A 127 19.50 -8.24 11.71
CA GLY A 127 18.59 -9.38 11.56
C GLY A 127 17.99 -9.56 10.17
N LYS A 128 18.60 -9.02 9.10
CA LYS A 128 18.12 -9.17 7.70
C LYS A 128 17.98 -10.64 7.27
N SER A 129 19.02 -11.44 7.44
CA SER A 129 18.98 -12.89 7.13
C SER A 129 17.92 -13.62 7.96
N GLN A 130 17.80 -13.26 9.25
CA GLN A 130 16.76 -13.81 10.12
C GLN A 130 15.35 -13.43 9.65
N LEU A 131 15.15 -12.20 9.16
CA LEU A 131 13.89 -11.74 8.58
C LEU A 131 13.54 -12.57 7.34
N LEU A 132 14.47 -12.73 6.40
CA LEU A 132 14.26 -13.53 5.18
C LEU A 132 13.95 -14.99 5.50
N ALA A 133 14.74 -15.63 6.38
CA ALA A 133 14.52 -17.01 6.78
C ALA A 133 13.17 -17.21 7.50
N THR A 134 12.78 -16.27 8.37
CA THR A 134 11.49 -16.32 9.07
C THR A 134 10.32 -16.13 8.10
N ALA A 135 10.46 -15.21 7.14
CA ALA A 135 9.46 -14.99 6.09
C ALA A 135 9.30 -16.23 5.20
N ALA A 136 10.41 -16.81 4.72
CA ALA A 136 10.41 -18.04 3.94
C ALA A 136 9.70 -19.17 4.68
N LYS A 137 10.03 -19.39 5.95
CA LYS A 137 9.40 -20.41 6.78
C LYS A 137 7.88 -20.24 6.87
N ARG A 138 7.40 -19.02 7.12
CA ARG A 138 5.95 -18.73 7.18
C ARG A 138 5.24 -19.02 5.85
N MET A 139 5.89 -18.72 4.72
CA MET A 139 5.34 -18.99 3.40
C MET A 139 5.27 -20.51 3.13
N VAL A 140 6.33 -21.25 3.46
CA VAL A 140 6.33 -22.72 3.39
C VAL A 140 5.23 -23.32 4.27
N ASP A 141 5.13 -22.89 5.53
CA ASP A 141 4.15 -23.39 6.50
C ASP A 141 2.69 -23.11 6.08
N SER A 142 2.46 -22.06 5.27
CA SER A 142 1.15 -21.71 4.70
C SER A 142 0.90 -22.30 3.31
N GLY A 143 1.86 -23.03 2.74
CA GLY A 143 1.78 -23.61 1.39
C GLY A 143 2.03 -22.61 0.26
N ARG A 144 2.33 -21.35 0.56
CA ARG A 144 2.64 -20.31 -0.41
C ARG A 144 3.99 -20.58 -1.09
N PRO A 145 4.08 -20.51 -2.43
CA PRO A 145 5.33 -20.77 -3.14
C PRO A 145 6.41 -19.75 -2.76
N VAL A 146 7.55 -20.25 -2.30
CA VAL A 146 8.72 -19.43 -1.96
C VAL A 146 10.01 -20.15 -2.33
N LEU A 147 10.99 -19.40 -2.82
CA LEU A 147 12.36 -19.84 -3.04
C LEU A 147 13.29 -18.94 -2.23
N LEU A 148 14.09 -19.52 -1.33
CA LEU A 148 15.13 -18.79 -0.60
C LEU A 148 16.50 -19.18 -1.16
N LEU A 149 17.19 -18.20 -1.74
CA LEU A 149 18.50 -18.32 -2.35
C LEU A 149 19.54 -17.62 -1.47
N LEU A 150 20.72 -18.23 -1.37
CA LEU A 150 21.84 -17.64 -0.65
C LEU A 150 22.80 -17.04 -1.67
N GLY A 151 22.84 -15.71 -1.79
CA GLY A 151 23.60 -14.99 -2.80
C GLY A 151 25.09 -15.37 -2.86
N GLN A 152 25.67 -15.69 -1.71
CA GLN A 152 27.06 -16.18 -1.59
C GLN A 152 27.37 -17.47 -2.37
N THR A 153 26.35 -18.22 -2.83
CA THR A 153 26.57 -19.42 -3.67
C THR A 153 26.74 -19.08 -5.14
N PHE A 154 26.51 -17.83 -5.55
CA PHE A 154 26.56 -17.40 -6.94
C PHE A 154 27.90 -16.77 -7.31
N ILE A 155 28.96 -17.59 -7.34
CA ILE A 155 30.36 -17.15 -7.50
C ILE A 155 31.02 -17.56 -8.82
N SER A 156 30.33 -18.33 -9.67
CA SER A 156 30.90 -18.81 -10.94
C SER A 156 30.68 -17.82 -12.10
N ASP A 157 31.36 -18.07 -13.22
CA ASP A 157 31.18 -17.32 -14.47
C ASP A 157 29.90 -17.71 -15.26
N GLU A 158 29.17 -18.73 -14.82
CA GLU A 158 27.88 -19.11 -15.42
C GLU A 158 26.79 -18.06 -15.16
N SER A 159 25.72 -18.09 -15.95
CA SER A 159 24.57 -17.20 -15.68
C SER A 159 23.95 -17.49 -14.32
N ILE A 160 23.38 -16.47 -13.65
CA ILE A 160 22.76 -16.64 -12.33
C ILE A 160 21.65 -17.70 -12.38
N GLU A 161 20.88 -17.75 -13.47
CA GLU A 161 19.85 -18.76 -13.70
C GLU A 161 20.45 -20.17 -13.72
N ALA A 162 21.55 -20.39 -14.43
CA ALA A 162 22.23 -21.69 -14.46
C ALA A 162 22.74 -22.08 -13.06
N GLN A 163 23.33 -21.13 -12.33
CA GLN A 163 23.79 -21.36 -10.96
C GLN A 163 22.64 -21.68 -10.00
N ILE A 164 21.48 -21.04 -10.16
CA ILE A 164 20.27 -21.37 -9.39
C ILE A 164 19.85 -22.82 -9.68
N MET A 165 19.71 -23.18 -10.96
CA MET A 165 19.22 -24.51 -11.35
C MET A 165 20.18 -25.63 -10.93
N ASN A 166 21.50 -25.40 -11.04
CA ASN A 166 22.53 -26.35 -10.63
C ASN A 166 22.54 -26.62 -9.11
N ASN A 167 22.05 -25.67 -8.30
CA ASN A 167 21.95 -25.80 -6.86
C ASN A 167 20.62 -26.44 -6.39
N LEU A 168 19.68 -26.72 -7.30
CA LEU A 168 18.41 -27.36 -6.96
C LEU A 168 18.50 -28.88 -7.14
N GLU A 169 18.28 -29.62 -6.06
CA GLU A 169 18.17 -31.08 -6.12
C GLU A 169 16.77 -31.50 -6.65
N GLY A 170 16.74 -32.55 -7.47
CA GLY A 170 15.48 -33.15 -7.96
C GLY A 170 14.84 -32.45 -9.15
N VAL A 171 15.51 -31.44 -9.72
CA VAL A 171 15.09 -30.81 -10.97
C VAL A 171 15.71 -31.55 -12.16
N SER A 172 14.90 -31.85 -13.18
CA SER A 172 15.37 -32.58 -14.37
C SER A 172 16.24 -31.67 -15.24
N PHE A 173 17.21 -32.26 -15.96
CA PHE A 173 18.22 -31.53 -16.75
C PHE A 173 17.63 -30.67 -17.88
N ASP A 174 16.38 -30.93 -18.27
CA ASP A 174 15.63 -30.20 -19.29
C ASP A 174 14.83 -29.01 -18.73
N GLN A 175 14.73 -28.86 -17.41
CA GLN A 175 14.06 -27.72 -16.81
C GLN A 175 15.01 -26.54 -16.66
N ASN A 176 14.51 -25.36 -17.02
CA ASN A 176 15.22 -24.10 -16.89
C ASN A 176 14.56 -23.22 -15.81
N PHE A 177 15.22 -22.11 -15.47
CA PHE A 177 14.74 -21.18 -14.47
C PHE A 177 13.37 -20.58 -14.81
N GLU A 178 13.11 -20.33 -16.10
CA GLU A 178 11.80 -19.83 -16.56
C GLU A 178 10.66 -20.81 -16.26
N SER A 179 10.90 -22.12 -16.48
CA SER A 179 9.93 -23.18 -16.16
C SER A 179 9.66 -23.26 -14.66
N LEU A 180 10.72 -23.12 -13.83
CA LEU A 180 10.59 -23.06 -12.37
C LEU A 180 9.70 -21.89 -11.94
N VAL A 181 9.98 -20.68 -12.46
CA VAL A 181 9.21 -19.48 -12.15
C VAL A 181 7.76 -19.63 -12.61
N SER A 182 7.53 -20.19 -13.80
CA SER A 182 6.18 -20.43 -14.32
C SER A 182 5.37 -21.36 -13.42
N VAL A 183 5.98 -22.45 -12.93
CA VAL A 183 5.31 -23.38 -12.00
C VAL A 183 5.03 -22.72 -10.65
N MET A 184 5.97 -21.90 -10.16
CA MET A 184 5.75 -21.13 -8.93
C MET A 184 4.58 -20.15 -9.07
N ASP A 185 4.52 -19.41 -10.18
CA ASP A 185 3.46 -18.44 -10.47
C ASP A 185 2.09 -19.13 -10.59
N GLU A 186 2.00 -20.23 -11.35
CA GLU A 186 0.77 -21.02 -11.49
C GLU A 186 0.29 -21.56 -10.12
N LYS A 187 1.22 -22.07 -9.30
CA LYS A 187 0.89 -22.55 -7.96
C LYS A 187 0.42 -21.42 -7.05
N GLY A 188 1.02 -20.23 -7.15
CA GLY A 188 0.59 -19.04 -6.42
C GLY A 188 -0.83 -18.67 -6.84
N GLU A 189 -1.07 -18.60 -8.15
CA GLU A 189 -2.36 -18.26 -8.74
C GLU A 189 -3.48 -19.20 -8.27
N LEU A 190 -3.23 -20.52 -8.24
CA LEU A 190 -4.19 -21.52 -7.74
C LEU A 190 -4.54 -21.34 -6.26
N LEU A 191 -3.62 -20.78 -5.48
CA LEU A 191 -3.81 -20.50 -4.04
C LEU A 191 -4.36 -19.08 -3.79
N GLY A 192 -4.46 -18.25 -4.82
CA GLY A 192 -4.79 -16.83 -4.67
C GLY A 192 -3.69 -16.02 -3.99
N GLU A 193 -2.44 -16.49 -4.05
CA GLU A 193 -1.26 -15.91 -3.43
C GLU A 193 -0.20 -15.57 -4.49
N ASP A 194 0.79 -14.76 -4.14
CA ASP A 194 1.97 -14.54 -4.98
C ASP A 194 3.12 -15.49 -4.64
N ALA A 195 3.91 -15.82 -5.65
CA ALA A 195 5.16 -16.55 -5.51
C ALA A 195 6.32 -15.60 -5.24
N ILE A 196 7.18 -15.94 -4.28
CA ILE A 196 8.28 -15.06 -3.85
C ILE A 196 9.63 -15.74 -4.04
N ILE A 197 10.59 -14.98 -4.59
CA ILE A 197 12.02 -15.32 -4.55
C ILE A 197 12.70 -14.37 -3.57
N LEU A 198 13.31 -14.96 -2.54
CA LEU A 198 14.12 -14.27 -1.55
C LEU A 198 15.59 -14.56 -1.84
N ILE A 199 16.42 -13.53 -1.85
CA ILE A 199 17.86 -13.66 -2.05
C ILE A 199 18.55 -13.01 -0.85
N ASP A 200 19.21 -13.82 -0.03
CA ASP A 200 20.02 -13.33 1.09
C ASP A 200 21.46 -13.07 0.64
N ALA A 201 22.21 -12.28 1.40
CA ALA A 201 23.66 -12.08 1.20
C ALA A 201 24.09 -11.60 -0.22
N ILE A 202 23.27 -10.80 -0.92
CA ILE A 202 23.60 -10.23 -2.25
C ILE A 202 24.91 -9.41 -2.26
N ASN A 203 25.29 -8.83 -1.11
CA ASN A 203 26.42 -7.90 -1.00
C ASN A 203 27.65 -8.51 -0.26
N GLU A 204 27.72 -9.83 -0.11
CA GLU A 204 28.82 -10.50 0.62
C GLU A 204 29.90 -11.10 -0.29
N SER A 205 29.99 -10.60 -1.53
CA SER A 205 31.00 -10.95 -2.54
C SER A 205 32.29 -10.14 -2.43
#